data_AF-A0A2E2UU30-F1
#
_entry.id   AF-A0A2E2UU30-F1
#
_cell.length_a   1.000
_cell.length_b   1.000
_cell.length_c   1.000
_cell.angle_alpha   90.00
_cell.angle_beta   90.00
_cell.angle_gamma   90.00
#
_symmetry.space_group_name_H-M   'P 1'
#
loop_
_entity.id
_entity.type
_entity.pdbx_description
1 polymer ?
#
loop_
_entity_poly.entity_id
_entity_poly.type
_entity_poly.pdbx_seq_one_letter_code
_entity_poly.pdbx_strand_id
1 'polypeptide(L)'
;MQQEIQIPSLQCNVLYTIGKNSQSNFDIIDAANPNDLWFHIQGESSCHVIASIPVDKKLDKKQLRQIVTQGAVLCKSKSRYKSNKNVSIIYTKVENVTKSEPVGTVIAENTKTIVI
;
A
#
# COMPACT_ATOMS: atom_id res chain seq x y z
N MET A 1 -11.37 1.24 -4.54
CA MET A 1 -11.81 -0.19 -4.56
C MET A 1 -11.33 -0.82 -3.28
N GLN A 2 -12.11 -1.70 -2.68
CA GLN A 2 -11.72 -2.37 -1.44
C GLN A 2 -11.61 -3.87 -1.66
N GLN A 3 -10.64 -4.49 -1.00
CA GLN A 3 -10.44 -5.93 -1.01
C GLN A 3 -10.00 -6.40 0.37
N GLU A 4 -10.76 -7.30 0.97
CA GLU A 4 -10.35 -7.99 2.19
C GLU A 4 -9.53 -9.22 1.83
N ILE A 5 -8.37 -9.37 2.47
CA ILE A 5 -7.50 -10.53 2.30
C ILE A 5 -7.24 -11.14 3.67
N GLN A 6 -7.55 -12.42 3.80
CA GLN A 6 -7.19 -13.19 4.99
C GLN A 6 -5.66 -13.30 5.08
N ILE A 7 -5.10 -12.91 6.21
CA ILE A 7 -3.68 -13.08 6.50
C ILE A 7 -3.53 -14.27 7.46
N PRO A 8 -3.09 -15.45 6.98
CA PRO A 8 -3.12 -16.67 7.77
C PRO A 8 -2.34 -16.58 9.08
N SER A 9 -1.21 -15.87 9.09
CA SER A 9 -0.39 -15.72 10.31
C SER A 9 -0.99 -14.77 11.36
N LEU A 10 -1.91 -13.87 10.98
CA LEU A 10 -2.66 -13.05 11.93
C LEU A 10 -3.99 -13.67 12.36
N GLN A 11 -4.45 -14.68 11.62
CA GLN A 11 -5.81 -15.25 11.74
C GLN A 11 -6.89 -14.16 11.64
N CYS A 12 -6.69 -13.15 10.79
CA CYS A 12 -7.68 -12.10 10.56
C CYS A 12 -7.61 -11.60 9.11
N ASN A 13 -8.67 -10.91 8.70
CA ASN A 13 -8.69 -10.19 7.43
C ASN A 13 -8.00 -8.84 7.59
N VAL A 14 -7.31 -8.42 6.53
CA VAL A 14 -6.78 -7.07 6.38
C VAL A 14 -7.47 -6.44 5.19
N LEU A 15 -8.01 -5.23 5.39
CA LEU A 15 -8.64 -4.44 4.34
C LEU A 15 -7.57 -3.72 3.53
N TYR A 16 -7.63 -3.88 2.21
CA TYR A 16 -6.81 -3.12 1.27
C TYR A 16 -7.68 -2.18 0.45
N THR A 17 -7.38 -0.89 0.48
CA THR A 17 -8.06 0.13 -0.31
C THR A 17 -7.16 0.60 -1.44
N ILE A 18 -7.67 0.54 -2.67
CA ILE A 18 -6.92 0.81 -3.91
C ILE A 18 -7.54 2.00 -4.63
N GLY A 19 -6.72 3.00 -4.92
CA GLY A 19 -7.10 4.16 -5.73
C GLY A 19 -7.24 3.78 -7.20
N LYS A 20 -8.27 4.30 -7.87
CA LYS A 20 -8.58 3.99 -9.27
C LYS A 20 -8.13 5.08 -10.25
N ASN A 21 -7.86 6.28 -9.74
CA ASN A 21 -7.43 7.47 -10.47
C ASN A 21 -6.72 8.43 -9.50
N SER A 22 -6.13 9.49 -10.04
CA SER A 22 -5.35 10.47 -9.27
C SER A 22 -6.11 11.09 -8.09
N GLN A 23 -7.40 11.41 -8.25
CA GLN A 23 -8.20 11.97 -7.17
C GLN A 23 -8.42 10.94 -6.07
N SER A 24 -8.88 9.75 -6.43
CA SER A 24 -9.10 8.66 -5.47
C SER A 24 -7.80 8.20 -4.79
N ASN A 25 -6.63 8.39 -5.41
CA ASN A 25 -5.34 8.14 -4.78
C ASN A 25 -5.10 9.09 -3.59
N PHE A 26 -5.60 10.32 -3.65
CA PHE A 26 -5.56 11.26 -2.54
C PHE A 26 -6.65 10.95 -1.52
N ASP A 27 -7.88 10.69 -1.99
CA ASP A 27 -9.02 10.43 -1.10
C ASP A 27 -8.74 9.24 -0.16
N ILE A 28 -8.07 8.18 -0.64
CA ILE A 28 -7.74 7.03 0.20
C ILE A 28 -6.61 7.30 1.19
N ILE A 29 -5.72 8.27 0.91
CA ILE A 29 -4.69 8.70 1.86
C ILE A 29 -5.36 9.50 2.98
N ASP A 30 -6.28 10.40 2.62
CA ASP A 30 -7.02 11.23 3.58
C ASP A 30 -7.92 10.40 4.50
N ALA A 31 -8.49 9.30 3.99
CA ALA A 31 -9.34 8.40 4.77
C ALA A 31 -8.58 7.38 5.62
N ALA A 32 -7.26 7.26 5.46
CA ALA A 32 -6.46 6.22 6.12
C ALA A 32 -5.98 6.64 7.52
N ASN A 33 -5.73 5.65 8.38
CA ASN A 33 -5.11 5.93 9.67
C ASN A 33 -3.61 6.22 9.48
N PRO A 34 -2.99 7.09 10.31
CA PRO A 34 -1.56 7.40 10.20
C PRO A 34 -0.63 6.17 10.27
N ASN A 35 -1.04 5.14 11.02
CA ASN A 35 -0.30 3.88 11.17
C ASN A 35 -0.57 2.86 10.06
N ASP A 36 -1.52 3.11 9.16
CA ASP A 36 -1.78 2.25 8.01
C ASP A 36 -0.58 2.25 7.06
N LEU A 37 -0.43 1.18 6.27
CA LEU A 37 0.65 1.10 5.29
C LEU A 37 0.18 1.59 3.93
N TRP A 38 0.96 2.48 3.34
CA TRP A 38 0.81 2.96 1.96
C TRP A 38 1.81 2.25 1.04
N PHE A 39 1.40 1.98 -0.20
CA PHE A 39 2.21 1.31 -1.22
C PHE A 39 2.10 2.01 -2.58
N HIS A 40 3.20 2.00 -3.33
CA HIS A 40 3.27 2.50 -4.70
C HIS A 40 4.43 1.86 -5.48
N ILE A 41 4.33 1.77 -6.81
CA ILE A 41 5.45 1.30 -7.64
C ILE A 41 6.57 2.33 -7.61
N GLN A 42 7.80 1.89 -7.37
CA GLN A 42 8.94 2.80 -7.27
C GLN A 42 9.20 3.49 -8.62
N GLY A 43 9.15 4.83 -8.61
CA GLY A 43 9.52 5.66 -9.76
C GLY A 43 8.55 5.63 -10.94
N GLU A 44 7.37 5.02 -10.79
CA GLU A 44 6.46 4.78 -11.92
C GLU A 44 5.03 5.17 -11.58
N SER A 45 4.32 5.77 -12.54
CA SER A 45 2.90 6.12 -12.37
C SER A 45 2.07 4.85 -12.12
N SER A 46 1.44 4.76 -10.95
CA SER A 46 0.63 3.60 -10.56
C SER A 46 -0.47 3.96 -9.56
N CYS A 47 -1.30 2.98 -9.19
CA CYS A 47 -2.30 3.18 -8.16
C CYS A 47 -1.66 3.26 -6.77
N HIS A 48 -2.31 4.00 -5.87
CA HIS A 48 -1.99 3.95 -4.45
C HIS A 48 -2.77 2.80 -3.81
N VAL A 49 -2.12 2.08 -2.90
CA VAL A 49 -2.77 1.05 -2.08
C VAL A 49 -2.54 1.38 -0.61
N ILE A 50 -3.60 1.26 0.20
CA ILE A 50 -3.56 1.36 1.66
C ILE A 50 -3.91 -0.01 2.25
N ALA A 51 -3.12 -0.50 3.20
CA ALA A 51 -3.47 -1.64 4.05
C ALA A 51 -3.83 -1.15 5.44
N SER A 52 -5.07 -1.40 5.88
CA SER A 52 -5.53 -1.03 7.21
C SER A 52 -4.91 -1.93 8.27
N ILE A 53 -4.03 -1.36 9.10
CA ILE A 53 -3.28 -2.12 10.11
C ILE A 53 -4.17 -2.31 11.35
N PRO A 54 -4.33 -3.57 11.84
CA PRO A 54 -5.10 -3.81 13.05
C PRO A 54 -4.49 -3.09 14.26
N VAL A 55 -5.21 -2.12 14.81
CA VAL A 55 -4.73 -1.22 15.89
C VAL A 55 -4.38 -1.98 17.17
N ASP A 56 -5.12 -3.05 17.47
CA ASP A 56 -5.00 -3.78 18.74
C ASP A 56 -3.97 -4.92 18.73
N LYS A 57 -3.24 -5.12 17.62
CA LYS A 57 -2.29 -6.22 17.47
C LYS A 57 -0.88 -5.73 17.20
N LYS A 58 0.05 -6.06 18.10
CA LYS A 58 1.49 -5.93 17.83
C LYS A 58 1.89 -6.99 16.80
N LEU A 59 2.10 -6.57 15.56
CA LEU A 59 2.48 -7.45 14.47
C LEU A 59 3.92 -7.94 14.64
N ASP A 60 4.12 -9.25 14.51
CA ASP A 60 5.45 -9.81 14.35
C ASP A 60 6.00 -9.57 12.93
N LYS A 61 7.28 -9.92 12.72
CA LYS A 61 7.96 -9.73 11.42
C LYS A 61 7.30 -10.53 10.28
N LYS A 62 6.80 -11.75 10.56
CA LYS A 62 6.19 -12.63 9.57
C LYS A 62 4.81 -12.11 9.16
N GLN A 63 4.02 -11.72 10.15
CA GLN A 63 2.71 -11.10 10.01
C GLN A 63 2.80 -9.83 9.17
N LEU A 64 3.69 -8.91 9.54
CA LEU A 64 3.93 -7.69 8.80
C LEU A 64 4.37 -7.98 7.36
N ARG A 65 5.28 -8.95 7.17
CA ARG A 65 5.75 -9.34 5.83
C ARG A 65 4.60 -9.85 4.95
N GLN A 66 3.66 -10.63 5.49
CA GLN A 66 2.52 -11.10 4.72
C GLN A 66 1.62 -9.95 4.26
N ILE A 67 1.35 -8.99 5.15
CA ILE A 67 0.57 -7.78 4.81
C ILE A 67 1.26 -6.99 3.70
N VAL A 68 2.56 -6.72 3.87
CA VAL A 68 3.36 -5.97 2.90
C VAL A 68 3.37 -6.68 1.53
N THR A 69 3.56 -8.00 1.50
CA THR A 69 3.54 -8.77 0.25
C THR A 69 2.18 -8.65 -0.45
N GLN A 70 1.06 -8.74 0.27
CA GLN A 70 -0.27 -8.63 -0.34
C GLN A 70 -0.53 -7.23 -0.92
N GLY A 71 -0.20 -6.17 -0.17
CA GLY A 71 -0.32 -4.79 -0.66
C GLY A 71 0.52 -4.55 -1.92
N ALA A 72 1.75 -5.08 -1.93
CA ALA A 72 2.65 -4.97 -3.07
C ALA A 72 2.17 -5.75 -4.31
N VAL A 73 1.64 -6.96 -4.13
CA VAL A 73 1.01 -7.75 -5.19
C VAL A 73 -0.20 -7.02 -5.77
N LEU A 74 -1.05 -6.43 -4.93
CA LEU A 74 -2.20 -5.65 -5.37
C LEU A 74 -1.77 -4.45 -6.22
N CYS A 75 -0.80 -3.66 -5.74
CA CYS A 75 -0.27 -2.50 -6.45
C CYS A 75 0.26 -2.90 -7.85
N LYS A 76 1.08 -3.96 -7.92
CA LYS A 76 1.58 -4.50 -9.20
C LYS A 76 0.44 -4.97 -10.11
N SER A 77 -0.48 -5.79 -9.58
CA SER A 77 -1.56 -6.42 -10.37
C SER A 77 -2.54 -5.42 -10.99
N LYS A 78 -2.70 -4.24 -10.37
CA LYS A 78 -3.59 -3.15 -10.81
C LYS A 78 -2.85 -2.07 -11.60
N SER A 79 -1.64 -2.35 -12.05
CA SER A 79 -0.82 -1.45 -12.86
C SER A 79 -0.55 -2.02 -14.25
N ARG A 80 0.08 -1.19 -15.11
CA ARG A 80 0.64 -1.65 -16.39
C ARG A 80 1.75 -2.69 -16.24
N TYR A 81 2.34 -2.84 -15.05
CA TYR A 81 3.46 -3.74 -14.73
C TYR A 81 3.04 -5.13 -14.25
N LYS A 82 1.75 -5.48 -14.34
CA LYS A 82 1.21 -6.75 -13.84
C LYS A 82 1.96 -8.00 -14.33
N SER A 83 2.51 -7.96 -15.55
CA SER A 83 3.25 -9.07 -16.17
C SER A 83 4.77 -8.98 -16.00
N ASN A 84 5.28 -7.86 -15.48
CA ASN A 84 6.72 -7.66 -15.32
C ASN A 84 7.24 -8.50 -14.16
N LYS A 85 8.47 -8.98 -14.27
CA LYS A 85 9.19 -9.62 -13.16
C LYS A 85 9.95 -8.57 -12.37
N ASN A 86 10.17 -8.82 -11.09
CA ASN A 86 11.01 -8.01 -10.21
C ASN A 86 10.60 -6.53 -10.15
N VAL A 87 9.32 -6.26 -9.97
CA VAL A 87 8.78 -4.91 -9.83
C VAL A 87 9.07 -4.42 -8.41
N SER A 88 9.77 -3.29 -8.29
CA SER A 88 10.07 -2.67 -7.00
C SER A 88 8.87 -1.86 -6.52
N ILE A 89 8.36 -2.22 -5.34
CA ILE A 89 7.26 -1.53 -4.67
C ILE A 89 7.82 -0.85 -3.43
N ILE A 90 7.62 0.46 -3.33
CA ILE A 90 7.88 1.20 -2.10
C ILE A 90 6.67 1.14 -1.18
N TYR A 91 6.93 1.07 0.12
CA TYR A 91 5.91 1.17 1.14
C TYR A 91 6.45 1.93 2.35
N THR A 92 5.54 2.64 3.02
CA THR A 92 5.80 3.34 4.27
C THR A 92 4.47 3.46 5.02
N LYS A 93 4.50 3.99 6.24
CA LYS A 93 3.25 4.35 6.91
C LYS A 93 2.64 5.59 6.27
N VAL A 94 1.31 5.71 6.34
CA VAL A 94 0.57 6.88 5.83
C VAL A 94 1.06 8.18 6.48
N GLU A 95 1.44 8.17 7.76
CA GLU A 95 2.01 9.35 8.44
C GLU A 95 3.28 9.92 7.77
N ASN A 96 3.99 9.10 6.98
CA ASN A 96 5.19 9.52 6.24
C ASN A 96 4.89 9.92 4.78
N VAL A 97 3.62 10.05 4.40
CA VAL A 97 3.19 10.39 3.03
C VAL A 97 2.56 11.78 3.03
N THR A 98 3.15 12.69 2.28
CA THR A 98 2.62 14.05 2.10
C THR A 98 2.15 14.22 0.65
N LYS A 99 0.91 14.65 0.45
CA LYS A 99 0.37 14.97 -0.88
C LYS A 99 1.09 16.18 -1.48
N SER A 100 1.30 16.15 -2.79
CA SER A 100 1.96 17.22 -3.55
C SER A 100 1.18 17.51 -4.83
N GLU A 101 1.71 18.38 -5.69
CA GLU A 101 1.11 18.74 -6.97
C GLU A 101 1.86 18.08 -8.15
N PRO A 102 1.16 17.71 -9.24
CA PRO A 102 -0.31 17.75 -9.43
C PRO A 102 -1.04 16.64 -8.66
N VAL A 103 -2.38 16.64 -8.69
CA VAL A 103 -3.22 15.62 -8.03
C VAL A 103 -2.75 14.20 -8.39
N GLY A 104 -2.62 13.36 -7.36
CA GLY A 104 -2.07 12.01 -7.46
C GLY A 104 -0.58 11.92 -7.12
N THR A 105 0.15 13.04 -7.04
CA THR A 105 1.58 13.08 -6.65
C THR A 105 1.76 13.11 -5.14
N VAL A 106 2.74 12.37 -4.63
CA VAL A 106 3.09 12.38 -3.20
C VAL A 106 4.61 12.46 -3.01
N ILE A 107 5.00 12.98 -1.86
CA ILE A 107 6.34 12.86 -1.29
C ILE A 107 6.24 11.82 -0.18
N ALA A 108 7.02 10.75 -0.28
CA ALA A 108 7.02 9.66 0.68
C ALA A 108 8.40 9.53 1.34
N GLU A 109 8.40 9.56 2.67
CA GLU A 109 9.60 9.46 3.50
C GLU A 109 9.65 8.12 4.23
N ASN A 110 10.83 7.78 4.78
CA ASN A 110 11.07 6.55 5.54
C ASN A 110 10.61 5.27 4.80
N THR A 111 10.75 5.28 3.47
CA THR A 111 10.26 4.20 2.63
C THR A 111 11.14 2.95 2.73
N LYS A 112 10.49 1.80 2.62
CA LYS A 112 11.12 0.50 2.43
C LYS A 112 10.70 -0.04 1.07
N THR A 113 11.53 -0.92 0.50
CA THR A 113 11.26 -1.53 -0.80
C THR A 113 11.06 -3.03 -0.66
N ILE A 114 10.10 -3.58 -1.40
CA ILE A 114 9.92 -5.02 -1.65
C ILE A 114 9.85 -5.26 -3.15
N VAL A 115 10.40 -6.39 -3.61
CA VAL A 115 10.41 -6.78 -5.02
C VAL A 115 9.41 -7.91 -5.24
N ILE A 116 8.51 -7.75 -6.22
CA ILE A 116 7.40 -8.68 -6.56
C ILE A 116 7.46 -9.14 -8.02
#